data_AF-A0A355YF37-F1
#
_entry.id   AF-A0A355YF37-F1
#
_cell.length_a   1.000
_cell.length_b   1.000
_cell.length_c   1.000
_cell.angle_alpha   90.00
_cell.angle_beta   90.00
_cell.angle_gamma   90.00
#
_symmetry.space_group_name_H-M   'P 1'
#
loop_
_entity.id
_entity.type
_entity.pdbx_description
1 polymer ?
#
loop_
_entity_poly.entity_id
_entity_poly.type
_entity_poly.pdbx_seq_one_letter_code
_entity_poly.pdbx_strand_id
1 'polypeptide(L)' 'IADGSIHIYGTLRGRALAGAQGNTGARIFCRDFHAELVAIAGRYKVLDDIPDTLRGKAVQVWLEQDQVMIAALD' A
#
# COMPACT_ATOMS: atom_id res chain seq x y z
N ILE A 1 -9.74 -5.59 -0.47
CA ILE A 1 -8.90 -6.82 -0.44
C ILE A 1 -8.87 -7.35 -1.86
N ALA A 2 -7.72 -7.76 -2.37
CA ALA A 2 -7.57 -8.34 -3.71
C ALA A 2 -6.46 -9.39 -3.74
N ASP A 3 -6.59 -10.36 -4.64
CA ASP A 3 -5.55 -11.38 -4.90
C ASP A 3 -4.41 -10.81 -5.76
N GLY A 4 -4.71 -9.80 -6.57
CA GLY A 4 -3.75 -9.08 -7.40
C GLY A 4 -3.41 -7.69 -6.85
N SER A 5 -2.98 -6.82 -7.75
CA SER A 5 -2.70 -5.42 -7.44
C SER A 5 -3.98 -4.60 -7.22
N ILE A 6 -3.88 -3.55 -6.42
CA ILE A 6 -4.96 -2.59 -6.14
C ILE A 6 -4.56 -1.24 -6.73
N HIS A 7 -5.47 -0.62 -7.49
CA HIS A 7 -5.29 0.71 -8.05
C HIS A 7 -6.44 1.60 -7.56
N ILE A 8 -6.10 2.68 -6.85
CA ILE A 8 -7.06 3.62 -6.29
C ILE A 8 -6.78 4.99 -6.90
N TYR A 9 -7.59 5.39 -7.88
CA TYR A 9 -7.43 6.68 -8.56
C TYR A 9 -8.00 7.87 -7.77
N GLY A 10 -8.13 7.74 -6.46
CA GLY A 10 -8.58 8.77 -5.54
C GLY A 10 -7.93 8.58 -4.17
N THR A 11 -8.64 8.98 -3.11
CA THR A 11 -8.15 8.82 -1.74
C THR A 11 -8.25 7.37 -1.27
N LEU A 12 -7.12 6.77 -0.89
CA LEU A 12 -7.10 5.56 -0.10
C LEU A 12 -7.31 5.94 1.37
N ARG A 13 -8.54 5.79 1.86
CA ARG A 13 -8.89 5.90 3.29
C ARG A 13 -9.09 4.50 3.88
N GLY A 14 -8.61 4.27 5.09
CA GLY A 14 -8.76 2.97 5.76
C GLY A 14 -7.74 1.95 5.27
N ARG A 15 -8.19 0.75 4.87
CA ARG A 15 -7.30 -0.41 4.68
C ARG A 15 -7.25 -0.91 3.25
N ALA A 16 -6.05 -1.19 2.76
CA ALA A 16 -5.83 -1.88 1.48
C ALA A 16 -4.97 -3.12 1.68
N LEU A 17 -5.47 -4.28 1.22
CA LEU A 17 -4.76 -5.55 1.30
C LEU A 17 -4.71 -6.17 -0.09
N ALA A 18 -3.52 -6.23 -0.67
CA ALA A 18 -3.23 -6.82 -1.97
C ALA A 18 -2.45 -8.13 -1.82
N GLY A 19 -2.54 -9.00 -2.82
CA GLY A 19 -1.87 -10.30 -2.77
C GLY A 19 -2.45 -11.24 -1.72
N ALA A 20 -3.77 -11.25 -1.50
CA ALA A 20 -4.39 -12.05 -0.43
C ALA A 20 -4.08 -13.56 -0.50
N GLN A 21 -3.81 -14.11 -1.69
CA GLN A 21 -3.34 -15.49 -1.87
C GLN A 21 -1.81 -15.67 -1.79
N GLY A 22 -1.09 -14.74 -1.16
CA GLY A 22 0.37 -14.80 -1.02
C GLY A 22 1.14 -14.30 -2.25
N ASN A 23 0.50 -13.53 -3.13
CA ASN A 23 1.18 -12.92 -4.27
C ASN A 23 2.07 -11.75 -3.81
N THR A 24 3.36 -12.04 -3.63
CA THR A 24 4.38 -11.05 -3.20
C THR A 24 4.68 -10.00 -4.27
N GLY A 25 4.33 -10.26 -5.54
CA GLY A 25 4.48 -9.31 -6.65
C GLY A 25 3.32 -8.32 -6.77
N ALA A 26 2.26 -8.46 -5.97
CA ALA A 26 1.15 -7.53 -5.96
C ALA A 26 1.59 -6.15 -5.46
N ARG A 27 0.95 -5.10 -5.98
CA ARG A 27 1.23 -3.72 -5.60
C ARG A 27 -0.04 -2.96 -5.29
N ILE A 28 0.07 -1.92 -4.46
CA ILE A 28 -1.02 -0.96 -4.24
C ILE A 28 -0.56 0.38 -4.81
N PHE A 29 -1.41 1.02 -5.59
CA PHE A 29 -1.20 2.37 -6.10
C PHE A 29 -2.35 3.25 -5.62
N CYS A 30 -2.06 4.43 -5.12
CA CYS A 30 -3.10 5.45 -4.94
C CYS A 30 -2.63 6.83 -5.33
N ARG A 31 -3.58 7.73 -5.61
CA ARG A 31 -3.29 9.15 -5.88
C ARG A 31 -3.25 10.02 -4.63
N ASP A 32 -3.92 9.59 -3.57
CA ASP A 32 -4.04 10.36 -2.34
C ASP A 32 -4.00 9.40 -1.14
N PHE A 33 -2.87 9.37 -0.44
CA PHE A 33 -2.59 8.37 0.59
C PHE A 33 -3.01 8.82 2.00
N HIS A 34 -4.08 8.21 2.50
CA HIS A 34 -4.59 8.37 3.87
C HIS A 34 -4.91 7.00 4.48
N ALA A 35 -4.11 5.99 4.15
CA ALA A 35 -4.34 4.64 4.60
C ALA A 35 -4.05 4.50 6.10
N GLU A 36 -4.92 3.79 6.81
CA GLU A 36 -4.68 3.33 8.18
C GLU A 36 -3.78 2.09 8.19
N LEU A 37 -3.89 1.25 7.15
CA LEU A 37 -3.11 0.03 6.99
C LEU A 37 -2.98 -0.34 5.52
N VAL A 38 -1.79 -0.75 5.12
CA VAL A 38 -1.55 -1.40 3.82
C VAL A 38 -0.88 -2.74 3.99
N ALA A 39 -1.25 -3.72 3.16
CA ALA A 39 -0.66 -5.04 3.19
C ALA A 39 -0.42 -5.62 1.80
N ILE A 40 0.70 -6.33 1.65
CA ILE A 40 1.07 -7.12 0.47
C ILE A 40 1.39 -8.54 0.95
N ALA A 41 0.71 -9.56 0.42
CA ALA A 41 1.00 -10.98 0.70
C ALA A 41 1.05 -11.33 2.20
N GLY A 42 0.17 -10.74 3.01
CA GLY A 42 0.09 -10.99 4.45
C GLY A 42 1.09 -10.19 5.30
N ARG A 43 2.01 -9.44 4.68
CA ARG A 43 2.84 -8.44 5.38
C ARG A 43 2.16 -7.10 5.34
N TYR A 44 2.14 -6.40 6.46
CA TYR A 44 1.39 -5.15 6.61
C TYR A 44 2.22 -4.06 7.27
N LYS A 45 1.80 -2.83 7.06
CA LYS A 45 2.32 -1.62 7.70
C LYS A 45 1.14 -0.79 8.19
N VAL A 46 1.18 -0.39 9.45
CA VAL A 46 0.15 0.47 10.05
C VAL A 46 0.54 1.93 9.91
N LEU A 47 -0.43 2.83 10.01
CA LEU A 47 -0.26 4.28 9.85
C LEU A 47 0.93 4.86 10.63
N ASP A 48 1.15 4.40 11.87
CA ASP A 48 2.21 4.89 12.74
C ASP A 48 3.62 4.64 12.18
N ASP A 49 3.77 3.65 11.29
CA ASP A 49 5.03 3.31 10.63
C ASP A 49 5.21 4.02 9.27
N ILE A 50 4.23 4.83 8.85
CA ILE A 50 4.22 5.50 7.55
C ILE A 50 4.70 6.95 7.73
N PRO A 51 5.76 7.36 7.01
CA PRO A 51 6.20 8.75 7.05
C PRO A 51 5.07 9.72 6.69
N ASP A 52 4.87 10.75 7.51
CA ASP A 52 3.88 11.81 7.26
C ASP A 52 4.12 12.55 5.93
N THR A 53 5.35 12.51 5.42
CA THR A 53 5.72 13.08 4.12
C THR A 53 5.04 12.42 2.92
N LEU A 54 4.47 11.23 3.10
CA LEU A 54 3.73 10.49 2.08
C LEU A 54 2.21 10.70 2.18
N ARG A 55 1.72 11.26 3.29
CA ARG A 55 0.29 11.54 3.48
C ARG A 55 -0.18 12.55 2.44
N GLY A 56 -1.34 12.29 1.83
CA GLY A 56 -1.90 13.18 0.81
C GLY A 56 -1.23 13.06 -0.57
N LYS A 57 -0.21 12.21 -0.74
CA LYS A 57 0.53 12.07 -2.01
C LYS A 57 0.08 10.86 -2.80
N ALA A 58 0.41 10.88 -4.09
CA ALA A 58 0.39 9.68 -4.89
C ALA A 58 1.51 8.76 -4.42
N VAL A 59 1.20 7.49 -4.15
CA VAL A 59 2.18 6.52 -3.65
C VAL A 59 2.02 5.16 -4.29
N GLN A 60 3.12 4.43 -4.27
CA GLN A 60 3.19 3.02 -4.58
C GLN A 60 3.59 2.24 -3.32
N VAL A 61 2.91 1.13 -3.08
CA VAL A 61 3.22 0.15 -2.04
C VAL A 61 3.60 -1.17 -2.71
N TRP A 62 4.69 -1.79 -2.27
CA TRP A 62 5.14 -3.09 -2.74
C TRP A 62 5.83 -3.87 -1.62
N LEU A 63 6.10 -5.14 -1.86
CA LEU A 63 6.91 -5.98 -0.98
C LEU A 63 8.33 -6.06 -1.52
N GLU A 64 9.32 -5.82 -0.68
CA GLU A 64 10.73 -6.03 -0.98
C GLU A 64 11.40 -6.69 0.22
N GLN A 65 12.12 -7.79 0.00
CA GLN A 65 12.78 -8.54 1.06
C GLN A 65 11.86 -8.81 2.28
N ASP A 66 10.60 -9.16 2.00
CA ASP A 66 9.60 -9.50 3.03
C ASP A 66 9.15 -8.32 3.92
N GLN A 67 9.49 -7.09 3.50
CA GLN A 67 9.13 -5.83 4.11
C GLN A 67 8.20 -5.01 3.20
N VAL A 68 7.22 -4.34 3.80
CA VAL A 68 6.32 -3.45 3.06
C VAL A 68 7.00 -2.09 2.86
N MET A 69 7.23 -1.77 1.60
CA MET A 69 7.84 -0.54 1.14
C MET A 69 6.78 0.42 0.62
N ILE A 70 6.97 1.70 0.85
CA ILE A 70 6.07 2.78 0.41
C ILE A 70 6.93 3.93 -0.10
N ALA A 71 6.64 4.40 -1.30
CA ALA A 71 7.30 5.57 -1.87
C ALA A 71 6.29 6.43 -2.65
N ALA A 72 6.59 7.73 -2.76
CA ALA A 72 5.83 8.61 -3.63
C ALA A 72 5.99 8.18 -5.10
N LEU A 73 4.91 8.31 -5.87
CA LEU A 73 4.96 8.25 -7.33
C LEU A 73 5.23 9.66 -7.83
N ASP A 74 6.37 9.84 -8.50
CA ASP A 74 6.70 11.06 -9.26
C ASP A 74 5.89 11.13 -10.57
#